data_AF-A0A0N9I229-F1
#
_entry.id   AF-A0A0N9I229-F1
#
_cell.length_a   1.000
_cell.length_b   1.000
_cell.length_c   1.000
_cell.angle_alpha   90.00
_cell.angle_beta   90.00
_cell.angle_gamma   90.00
#
_symmetry.space_group_name_H-M   'P 1'
#
loop_
_entity.id
_entity.type
_entity.pdbx_description
1 polymer ?
#
loop_
_entity_poly.entity_id
_entity_poly.type
_entity_poly.pdbx_seq_one_letter_code
_entity_poly.pdbx_strand_id
1 'polypeptide(L)'
;MSGPFMLPGEVTVTVTREEDHQQHLARYPVTGAQLVAELAWCTVTTGKHQGQRAIEVRLDSVRVGELTHVMSDRYGALVSEVIERGHRPGCAAVLHDGKRGIEVTLRLPRADTAVVVPLARTADSPQPSRPRRRKPVWVAAAVVGGLLIISAIASKEDKPAPPAAAPTVNGTTVNGTAAAPVTTTTIGATTTTAAPAPTSVPVVTTTVPTTKKPSSTKQTPTTTSEPKPPAEPQDAAGCDPNYTPCVPIASDVDCAGGKGNGPAYVSGPITVIGEDIYKLDNNNDGIGCE
;
A
#
# COMPACT_ATOMS: atom_id res chain seq x y z
N MET A 1 2.95 -22.56 -0.11
CA MET A 1 3.66 -21.29 -0.39
C MET A 1 4.09 -20.70 0.94
N SER A 2 5.36 -20.38 1.11
CA SER A 2 5.84 -19.75 2.35
C SER A 2 5.17 -18.38 2.52
N GLY A 3 4.76 -18.06 3.75
CA GLY A 3 4.22 -16.75 4.11
C GLY A 3 5.25 -15.64 3.92
N PRO A 4 4.84 -14.36 3.96
CA PRO A 4 5.77 -13.25 3.84
C PRO A 4 6.72 -13.20 5.03
N PHE A 5 7.94 -12.72 4.81
CA PHE A 5 8.90 -12.41 5.85
C PHE A 5 8.48 -11.12 6.54
N MET A 6 8.02 -11.23 7.78
CA MET A 6 7.49 -10.10 8.54
C MET A 6 8.62 -9.20 9.05
N LEU A 7 8.66 -7.98 8.53
CA LEU A 7 9.50 -6.90 9.01
C LEU A 7 9.02 -6.45 10.41
N PRO A 8 9.94 -6.09 11.33
CA PRO A 8 9.56 -5.60 12.65
C PRO A 8 8.86 -4.24 12.53
N GLY A 9 7.72 -4.11 13.21
CA GLY A 9 6.90 -2.90 13.15
C GLY A 9 7.20 -1.94 14.29
N GLU A 10 8.00 -0.91 14.04
CA GLU A 10 8.46 0.03 15.07
C GLU A 10 7.96 1.46 14.86
N VAL A 11 7.86 1.89 13.59
CA VAL A 11 7.37 3.21 13.22
C VAL A 11 6.20 3.10 12.25
N THR A 12 5.28 4.05 12.37
CA THR A 12 4.14 4.18 11.47
C THR A 12 4.57 4.92 10.20
N VAL A 13 4.29 4.33 9.05
CA VAL A 13 4.55 4.91 7.73
C VAL A 13 3.24 4.97 6.95
N THR A 14 2.91 6.16 6.46
CA THR A 14 1.70 6.41 5.67
C THR A 14 1.87 5.88 4.26
N VAL A 15 0.81 5.28 3.74
CA VAL A 15 0.70 4.94 2.32
C VAL A 15 0.18 6.18 1.57
N THR A 16 0.33 6.17 0.26
CA THR A 16 -0.21 7.18 -0.65
C THR A 16 -0.93 6.51 -1.81
N ARG A 17 -1.84 7.23 -2.47
CA ARG A 17 -2.68 6.75 -3.57
C ARG A 17 -3.71 5.70 -3.16
N GLU A 18 -4.05 5.61 -1.89
CA GLU A 18 -5.14 4.74 -1.42
C GLU A 18 -6.49 5.17 -1.98
N GLU A 19 -6.66 6.43 -2.36
CA GLU A 19 -7.87 6.96 -3.01
C GLU A 19 -8.22 6.21 -4.32
N ASP A 20 -7.22 5.67 -5.02
CA ASP A 20 -7.41 4.91 -6.26
C ASP A 20 -7.89 3.47 -5.99
N HIS A 21 -7.88 3.04 -4.72
CA HIS A 21 -8.09 1.65 -4.31
C HIS A 21 -9.23 1.46 -3.28
N GLN A 22 -10.07 2.47 -3.07
CA GLN A 22 -11.14 2.47 -2.06
C GLN A 22 -12.12 1.29 -2.17
N GLN A 23 -12.48 0.88 -3.38
CA GLN A 23 -13.37 -0.28 -3.59
C GLN A 23 -12.77 -1.60 -3.08
N HIS A 24 -11.45 -1.73 -3.11
CA HIS A 24 -10.76 -2.91 -2.59
C HIS A 24 -10.56 -2.80 -1.07
N LEU A 25 -10.17 -1.62 -0.59
CA LEU A 25 -9.97 -1.34 0.84
C LEU A 25 -11.25 -1.51 1.67
N ALA A 26 -12.42 -1.18 1.11
CA ALA A 26 -13.72 -1.34 1.75
C ALA A 26 -14.09 -2.79 2.10
N ARG A 27 -13.31 -3.78 1.66
CA ARG A 27 -13.53 -5.20 1.98
C ARG A 27 -12.89 -5.61 3.31
N TYR A 28 -12.02 -4.77 3.85
CA TYR A 28 -11.27 -5.08 5.05
C TYR A 28 -11.84 -4.34 6.26
N PRO A 29 -11.70 -4.91 7.48
CA PRO A 29 -12.09 -4.22 8.71
C PRO A 29 -11.20 -3.00 8.95
N VAL A 30 -11.84 -1.84 9.18
CA VAL A 30 -11.18 -0.54 9.41
C VAL A 30 -10.91 -0.29 10.90
N THR A 31 -11.44 -1.11 11.81
CA THR A 31 -11.30 -0.91 13.26
C THR A 31 -10.64 -2.11 13.93
N GLY A 32 -9.53 -1.88 14.61
CA GLY A 32 -8.90 -2.83 15.56
C GLY A 32 -8.18 -4.03 14.94
N ALA A 33 -8.21 -4.20 13.62
CA ALA A 33 -7.57 -5.31 12.94
C ALA A 33 -6.22 -4.92 12.34
N GLN A 34 -5.19 -5.72 12.63
CA GLN A 34 -3.90 -5.62 11.96
C GLN A 34 -3.86 -6.63 10.81
N LEU A 35 -3.69 -6.14 9.60
CA LEU A 35 -3.54 -6.93 8.39
C LEU A 35 -2.05 -7.17 8.09
N VAL A 36 -1.78 -8.12 7.21
CA VAL A 36 -0.45 -8.29 6.63
C VAL A 36 -0.43 -7.67 5.25
N ALA A 37 0.39 -6.63 5.09
CA ALA A 37 0.67 -6.05 3.78
C ALA A 37 1.96 -6.64 3.22
N GLU A 38 1.97 -6.90 1.92
CA GLU A 38 3.17 -7.23 1.16
C GLU A 38 3.71 -5.98 0.49
N LEU A 39 5.03 -5.79 0.58
CA LEU A 39 5.75 -4.72 -0.11
C LEU A 39 6.32 -5.28 -1.41
N ALA A 40 6.16 -4.56 -2.50
CA ALA A 40 6.75 -4.94 -3.78
C ALA A 40 7.32 -3.74 -4.52
N TRP A 41 8.13 -4.00 -5.53
CA TRP A 41 8.68 -2.96 -6.39
C TRP A 41 7.68 -2.57 -7.47
N CYS A 42 7.50 -1.26 -7.62
CA CYS A 42 6.78 -0.68 -8.75
C CYS A 42 7.57 0.49 -9.35
N THR A 43 7.05 1.02 -10.46
CA THR A 43 7.51 2.27 -11.03
C THR A 43 6.46 3.34 -10.80
N VAL A 44 6.88 4.51 -10.34
CA VAL A 44 5.98 5.65 -10.15
C VAL A 44 5.41 6.05 -11.52
N THR A 45 4.09 6.06 -11.63
CA THR A 45 3.41 6.27 -12.92
C THR A 45 3.08 7.74 -13.20
N THR A 46 2.99 8.58 -12.17
CA THR A 46 2.60 9.99 -12.28
C THR A 46 3.34 10.88 -11.29
N GLY A 47 3.34 12.20 -11.53
CA GLY A 47 3.93 13.21 -10.66
C GLY A 47 5.44 13.43 -10.89
N LYS A 48 6.07 14.20 -10.00
CA LYS A 48 7.48 14.65 -10.13
C LYS A 48 8.50 13.51 -10.22
N HIS A 49 8.16 12.33 -9.69
CA HIS A 49 9.03 11.16 -9.61
C HIS A 49 8.68 10.09 -10.65
N GLN A 50 7.91 10.43 -11.69
CA GLN A 50 7.50 9.48 -12.73
C GLN A 50 8.71 8.76 -13.35
N GLY A 51 8.58 7.44 -13.51
CA GLY A 51 9.64 6.57 -14.05
C GLY A 51 10.66 6.09 -13.01
N GLN A 52 10.64 6.62 -11.78
CA GLN A 52 11.52 6.17 -10.71
C GLN A 52 10.94 4.93 -10.00
N ARG A 53 11.80 4.15 -9.33
CA ARG A 53 11.37 3.02 -8.50
C ARG A 53 10.65 3.53 -7.24
N ALA A 54 9.56 2.87 -6.90
CA ALA A 54 8.85 3.04 -5.64
C ALA A 54 8.46 1.69 -5.06
N ILE A 55 8.05 1.70 -3.79
CA ILE A 55 7.52 0.52 -3.10
C ILE A 55 6.01 0.60 -3.14
N GLU A 56 5.36 -0.34 -3.83
CA GLU A 56 3.92 -0.54 -3.75
C GLU A 56 3.53 -1.36 -2.52
N VAL A 57 2.32 -1.10 -2.03
CA VAL A 57 1.73 -1.79 -0.88
C VAL A 57 0.60 -2.66 -1.38
N ARG A 58 0.60 -3.93 -0.98
CA ARG A 58 -0.38 -4.91 -1.45
C ARG A 58 -1.06 -5.60 -0.28
N LEU A 59 -2.39 -5.65 -0.31
CA LEU A 59 -3.20 -6.48 0.58
C LEU A 59 -3.78 -7.62 -0.25
N ASP A 60 -3.65 -8.86 0.21
CA ASP A 60 -4.04 -10.06 -0.55
C ASP A 60 -3.51 -10.06 -2.00
N SER A 61 -2.26 -9.63 -2.18
CA SER A 61 -1.56 -9.48 -3.48
C SER A 61 -2.15 -8.44 -4.44
N VAL A 62 -3.19 -7.69 -4.03
CA VAL A 62 -3.76 -6.57 -4.77
C VAL A 62 -3.12 -5.27 -4.30
N ARG A 63 -2.67 -4.44 -5.24
CA ARG A 63 -2.13 -3.12 -4.92
C ARG A 63 -3.21 -2.24 -4.28
N VAL A 64 -2.86 -1.61 -3.17
CA VAL A 64 -3.73 -0.68 -2.43
C VAL A 64 -3.13 0.70 -2.23
N GLY A 65 -1.91 0.91 -2.73
CA GLY A 65 -1.23 2.20 -2.71
C GLY A 65 0.27 2.02 -2.91
N GLU A 66 1.02 3.07 -2.59
CA GLU A 66 2.47 3.08 -2.63
C GLU A 66 3.06 3.97 -1.54
N LEU A 67 4.30 3.71 -1.17
CA LEU A 67 5.05 4.61 -0.29
C LEU A 67 5.47 5.86 -1.06
N THR A 68 5.58 6.99 -0.34
CA THR A 68 6.20 8.20 -0.89
C THR A 68 7.60 7.90 -1.44
N HIS A 69 8.08 8.72 -2.38
CA HIS A 69 9.41 8.51 -2.97
C HIS A 69 10.53 8.46 -1.92
N VAL A 70 10.51 9.38 -0.94
CA VAL A 70 11.51 9.42 0.15
C VAL A 70 11.45 8.16 1.02
N MET A 71 10.26 7.63 1.31
CA MET A 71 10.14 6.39 2.06
C MET A 71 10.55 5.17 1.23
N SER A 72 10.24 5.18 -0.07
CA SER A 72 10.67 4.13 -1.00
C SER A 72 12.20 4.04 -1.08
N ASP A 73 12.89 5.17 -1.14
CA ASP A 73 14.35 5.23 -1.12
C ASP A 73 14.90 4.68 0.21
N ARG A 74 14.33 5.14 1.33
CA ARG A 74 14.72 4.71 2.69
C ARG A 74 14.61 3.20 2.90
N TYR A 75 13.50 2.59 2.50
CA TYR A 75 13.25 1.16 2.73
C TYR A 75 13.73 0.26 1.59
N GLY A 76 14.26 0.85 0.51
CA GLY A 76 14.57 0.14 -0.71
C GLY A 76 15.67 -0.91 -0.57
N ALA A 77 16.72 -0.62 0.18
CA ALA A 77 17.79 -1.59 0.42
C ALA A 77 17.25 -2.83 1.16
N LEU A 78 16.46 -2.61 2.21
CA LEU A 78 15.86 -3.68 3.00
C LEU A 78 14.88 -4.53 2.18
N VAL A 79 13.98 -3.90 1.43
CA VAL A 79 13.03 -4.64 0.58
C VAL A 79 13.76 -5.44 -0.51
N SER A 80 14.81 -4.88 -1.10
CA SER A 80 15.63 -5.62 -2.08
C SER A 80 16.34 -6.80 -1.42
N GLU A 81 16.96 -6.63 -0.26
CA GLU A 81 17.62 -7.71 0.47
C GLU A 81 16.66 -8.86 0.80
N VAL A 82 15.45 -8.55 1.27
CA VAL A 82 14.42 -9.57 1.57
C VAL A 82 14.07 -10.38 0.32
N ILE A 83 13.86 -9.70 -0.80
CA ILE A 83 13.54 -10.34 -2.09
C ILE A 83 14.72 -11.18 -2.60
N GLU A 84 15.94 -10.66 -2.55
CA GLU A 84 17.16 -11.34 -2.98
C GLU A 84 17.45 -12.60 -2.15
N ARG A 85 17.10 -12.57 -0.86
CA ARG A 85 17.17 -13.76 0.00
C ARG A 85 16.02 -14.74 -0.20
N GLY A 86 15.11 -14.48 -1.15
CA GLY A 86 14.05 -15.39 -1.57
C GLY A 86 12.76 -15.28 -0.76
N HIS A 87 12.57 -14.19 -0.02
CA HIS A 87 11.35 -13.94 0.75
C HIS A 87 10.48 -12.87 0.11
N ARG A 88 9.19 -12.85 0.47
CA ARG A 88 8.31 -11.72 0.17
C ARG A 88 8.29 -10.77 1.37
N PRO A 89 8.63 -9.49 1.23
CA PRO A 89 8.66 -8.58 2.36
C PRO A 89 7.23 -8.29 2.82
N GLY A 90 6.92 -8.68 4.05
CA GLY A 90 5.65 -8.42 4.71
C GLY A 90 5.81 -7.42 5.83
N CYS A 91 4.78 -6.63 6.10
CA CYS A 91 4.70 -5.78 7.26
C CYS A 91 3.27 -5.75 7.81
N ALA A 92 3.15 -5.26 9.04
CA ALA A 92 1.86 -4.99 9.63
C ALA A 92 1.22 -3.78 8.97
N ALA A 93 -0.05 -3.90 8.58
CA ALA A 93 -0.86 -2.79 8.10
C ALA A 93 -2.05 -2.58 9.03
N VAL A 94 -2.41 -1.33 9.26
CA VAL A 94 -3.60 -0.91 10.00
C VAL A 94 -4.39 0.00 9.07
N LEU A 95 -5.69 -0.28 8.94
CA LEU A 95 -6.60 0.57 8.19
C LEU A 95 -7.30 1.49 9.17
N HIS A 96 -7.59 2.71 8.74
CA HIS A 96 -8.36 3.68 9.52
C HIS A 96 -9.20 4.55 8.57
N ASP A 97 -10.32 5.05 9.07
CA ASP A 97 -11.14 6.00 8.32
C ASP A 97 -10.44 7.37 8.30
N GLY A 98 -10.18 7.86 7.09
CA GLY A 98 -9.56 9.15 6.84
C GLY A 98 -10.49 10.11 6.11
N LYS A 99 -10.05 11.36 5.93
CA LYS A 99 -10.85 12.41 5.27
C LYS A 99 -11.15 12.10 3.80
N ARG A 100 -10.36 11.23 3.18
CA ARG A 100 -10.44 10.86 1.75
C ARG A 100 -10.90 9.42 1.53
N GLY A 101 -11.44 8.79 2.58
CA GLY A 101 -11.81 7.38 2.59
C GLY A 101 -10.88 6.57 3.50
N ILE A 102 -10.83 5.26 3.27
CA ILE A 102 -10.00 4.34 4.04
C ILE A 102 -8.53 4.60 3.71
N GLU A 103 -7.75 4.88 4.74
CA GLU A 103 -6.31 5.10 4.66
C GLU A 103 -5.57 3.88 5.23
N VAL A 104 -4.34 3.67 4.75
CA VAL A 104 -3.50 2.55 5.20
C VAL A 104 -2.24 3.10 5.87
N THR A 105 -1.97 2.62 7.08
CA THR A 105 -0.69 2.84 7.75
C THR A 105 0.05 1.53 7.93
N LEU A 106 1.36 1.55 7.67
CA LEU A 106 2.23 0.39 7.83
C LEU A 106 3.08 0.54 9.08
N ARG A 107 3.37 -0.57 9.77
CA ARG A 107 4.44 -0.61 10.76
C ARG A 107 5.69 -1.19 10.14
N LEU A 108 6.72 -0.36 10.04
CA LEU A 108 8.02 -0.69 9.45
C LEU A 108 9.14 -0.49 10.48
N PRO A 109 10.33 -1.06 10.24
CA PRO A 109 11.48 -0.83 11.08
C PRO A 109 11.89 0.64 11.05
N ARG A 110 12.57 1.10 12.11
CA ARG A 110 13.33 2.33 12.03
C ARG A 110 14.50 2.17 11.06
N ALA A 111 14.99 3.29 10.54
CA ALA A 111 16.05 3.29 9.53
C ALA A 111 17.38 2.72 10.07
N ASP A 112 17.61 2.81 11.37
CA ASP A 112 18.79 2.30 12.08
C ASP A 112 18.62 0.87 12.60
N THR A 113 17.43 0.28 12.49
CA THR A 113 17.16 -1.08 12.95
C THR A 113 17.79 -2.11 12.03
N ALA A 114 18.73 -2.88 12.56
CA ALA A 114 19.32 -4.01 11.85
C ALA A 114 18.33 -5.17 11.74
N VAL A 115 17.83 -5.43 10.53
CA VAL A 115 16.94 -6.57 10.25
C VAL A 115 17.75 -7.73 9.69
N VAL A 116 17.83 -8.83 10.43
CA VAL A 116 18.53 -10.03 9.98
C VAL A 116 17.59 -10.88 9.13
N VAL A 117 17.79 -10.87 7.82
CA VAL A 117 16.99 -11.68 6.89
C VAL A 117 17.72 -13.02 6.64
N PRO A 118 17.22 -14.19 7.03
CA PRO A 118 17.87 -15.45 6.71
C PRO A 118 17.73 -15.79 5.22
N LEU A 119 18.65 -16.56 4.63
CA LEU A 119 18.43 -17.09 3.28
C LEU A 119 17.20 -18.01 3.31
N ALA A 120 16.26 -17.83 2.37
CA ALA A 120 15.13 -18.73 2.25
C ALA A 120 15.67 -20.13 2.01
N ARG A 121 15.31 -21.07 2.90
CA ARG A 121 15.58 -22.48 2.62
C ARG A 121 14.80 -22.81 1.37
N THR A 122 15.49 -23.19 0.30
CA THR A 122 14.87 -23.94 -0.78
C THR A 122 14.18 -25.12 -0.10
N ALA A 123 12.84 -25.14 -0.19
CA ALA A 123 12.09 -26.27 0.29
C ALA A 123 12.71 -27.50 -0.37
N ASP A 124 13.33 -28.32 0.48
CA ASP A 124 13.93 -29.62 0.25
C ASP A 124 13.73 -30.11 -1.19
N SER A 125 14.79 -30.07 -2.02
CA SER A 125 14.90 -31.03 -3.10
C SER A 125 14.55 -32.38 -2.48
N PRO A 126 13.58 -33.16 -3.00
CA PRO A 126 13.10 -34.35 -2.32
C PRO A 126 14.31 -35.22 -2.02
N GLN A 127 14.68 -35.26 -0.74
CA GLN A 127 15.80 -36.04 -0.28
C GLN A 127 15.54 -37.46 -0.80
N PRO A 128 16.44 -38.08 -1.60
CA PRO A 128 16.16 -39.37 -2.18
C PRO A 128 15.85 -40.31 -1.02
N SER A 129 14.57 -40.67 -0.90
CA SER A 129 14.09 -41.55 0.13
C SER A 129 14.89 -42.83 -0.04
N ARG A 130 15.82 -43.06 0.89
CA ARG A 130 16.69 -44.22 0.87
C ARG A 130 15.78 -45.43 0.75
N PRO A 131 15.80 -46.19 -0.37
CA PRO A 131 14.81 -47.22 -0.59
C PRO A 131 14.94 -48.20 0.57
N ARG A 132 13.85 -48.34 1.32
CA ARG A 132 13.76 -49.30 2.43
C ARG A 132 13.98 -50.67 1.83
N ARG A 133 15.22 -51.17 1.97
CA ARG A 133 15.69 -52.46 1.46
C ARG A 133 14.84 -53.55 2.11
N ARG A 134 13.70 -53.90 1.50
CA ARG A 134 12.96 -55.11 1.84
C ARG A 134 13.89 -56.27 1.47
N LYS A 135 14.33 -57.02 2.48
CA LYS A 135 15.13 -58.23 2.29
C LYS A 135 14.33 -59.18 1.39
N PRO A 136 14.80 -59.56 0.19
CA PRO A 136 14.16 -60.62 -0.57
C PRO A 136 14.50 -61.95 0.11
N VAL A 137 13.49 -62.65 0.58
CA VAL A 137 13.62 -64.07 0.92
C VAL A 137 13.76 -64.80 -0.41
N TRP A 138 14.99 -65.20 -0.76
CA TRP A 138 15.26 -66.04 -1.92
C TRP A 138 14.80 -67.46 -1.58
N VAL A 139 13.75 -67.92 -2.26
CA VAL A 139 13.46 -69.34 -2.41
C VAL A 139 14.49 -69.88 -3.40
N ALA A 140 15.30 -70.82 -2.92
CA ALA A 140 16.28 -71.55 -3.73
C ALA A 140 15.56 -72.43 -4.76
N ALA A 141 15.92 -72.26 -6.03
CA ALA A 141 15.79 -73.31 -7.04
C ALA A 141 16.93 -73.15 -8.05
N ALA A 142 17.87 -74.08 -7.99
CA ALA A 142 18.96 -74.27 -8.93
C ALA A 142 18.44 -74.74 -10.30
N VAL A 143 19.20 -74.52 -11.38
CA VAL A 143 19.69 -75.53 -12.34
C VAL A 143 20.47 -74.85 -13.50
N VAL A 144 21.79 -75.04 -13.46
CA VAL A 144 22.78 -75.43 -14.50
C VAL A 144 22.51 -75.19 -16.01
N GLY A 145 23.55 -74.66 -16.68
CA GLY A 145 23.91 -74.90 -18.09
C GLY A 145 23.93 -73.60 -18.93
N GLY A 146 24.98 -73.20 -19.65
CA GLY A 146 26.18 -73.88 -20.11
C GLY A 146 27.15 -72.88 -20.77
N LEU A 147 28.21 -73.43 -21.31
CA LEU A 147 29.55 -72.89 -21.54
C LEU A 147 29.75 -72.36 -22.99
N LEU A 148 30.68 -71.39 -23.15
CA LEU A 148 31.45 -71.00 -24.38
C LEU A 148 30.66 -70.23 -25.48
N ILE A 149 31.22 -69.24 -26.19
CA ILE A 149 32.41 -69.28 -27.08
C ILE A 149 33.02 -67.88 -27.29
N ILE A 150 34.34 -67.90 -27.51
CA ILE A 150 35.32 -66.87 -27.86
C ILE A 150 35.23 -66.44 -29.34
N SER A 151 35.37 -65.14 -29.66
CA SER A 151 36.07 -64.58 -30.86
C SER A 151 35.93 -63.04 -30.82
N ALA A 152 36.94 -62.19 -30.61
CA ALA A 152 38.25 -61.96 -31.25
C ALA A 152 38.17 -61.42 -32.69
N ILE A 153 38.86 -60.28 -32.90
CA ILE A 153 39.31 -59.54 -34.11
C ILE A 153 38.59 -58.20 -34.39
N ALA A 154 39.22 -57.12 -34.85
CA ALA A 154 40.60 -56.61 -34.82
C ALA A 154 40.60 -55.19 -35.43
N SER A 155 41.46 -54.30 -34.91
CA SER A 155 42.15 -53.19 -35.61
C SER A 155 41.32 -51.97 -36.11
N LYS A 156 41.75 -50.71 -36.07
CA LYS A 156 43.09 -50.10 -35.99
C LYS A 156 43.11 -48.82 -35.15
N GLU A 157 44.27 -48.59 -34.55
CA GLU A 157 44.80 -47.34 -34.00
C GLU A 157 45.23 -46.35 -35.09
N ASP A 158 45.18 -45.05 -34.78
CA ASP A 158 46.28 -44.07 -35.00
C ASP A 158 45.93 -42.81 -34.16
N LYS A 159 46.45 -42.61 -32.94
CA LYS A 159 47.76 -42.03 -32.51
C LYS A 159 47.92 -40.52 -32.83
N PRO A 160 48.75 -39.74 -32.10
CA PRO A 160 48.24 -38.73 -31.16
C PRO A 160 48.95 -37.35 -31.22
N ALA A 161 48.41 -36.41 -30.44
CA ALA A 161 49.13 -35.44 -29.60
C ALA A 161 49.88 -34.21 -30.21
N PRO A 162 50.04 -33.12 -29.42
CA PRO A 162 50.18 -31.70 -29.79
C PRO A 162 51.65 -31.21 -29.51
N PRO A 163 52.05 -29.95 -29.15
CA PRO A 163 51.34 -28.70 -28.80
C PRO A 163 52.02 -27.35 -29.20
N ALA A 164 51.46 -26.25 -28.66
CA ALA A 164 52.10 -24.98 -28.24
C ALA A 164 52.41 -23.89 -29.28
N ALA A 165 51.82 -22.69 -29.06
CA ALA A 165 52.53 -21.45 -28.68
C ALA A 165 51.64 -20.20 -28.85
N ALA A 166 51.58 -19.35 -27.82
CA ALA A 166 51.19 -17.94 -27.88
C ALA A 166 52.47 -17.07 -27.97
N PRO A 167 52.45 -15.73 -27.80
CA PRO A 167 51.69 -14.64 -28.45
C PRO A 167 52.65 -13.63 -29.14
N THR A 168 52.18 -12.73 -30.02
CA THR A 168 52.90 -11.45 -30.30
C THR A 168 51.94 -10.35 -30.78
N VAL A 169 52.27 -9.14 -30.36
CA VAL A 169 51.57 -7.85 -30.42
C VAL A 169 51.99 -7.05 -31.67
N ASN A 170 51.07 -6.29 -32.26
CA ASN A 170 51.25 -5.01 -32.97
C ASN A 170 49.85 -4.64 -33.54
N GLY A 171 49.20 -3.52 -33.21
CA GLY A 171 49.69 -2.15 -33.26
C GLY A 171 49.31 -1.56 -34.63
N THR A 172 48.29 -0.68 -34.69
CA THR A 172 48.22 0.57 -35.49
C THR A 172 46.78 1.06 -35.68
N THR A 173 46.56 2.29 -35.20
CA THR A 173 45.48 3.25 -35.38
C THR A 173 45.10 3.48 -36.85
N VAL A 174 43.81 3.66 -37.17
CA VAL A 174 43.34 4.80 -38.00
C VAL A 174 41.82 5.00 -37.91
N ASN A 175 41.50 6.28 -37.77
CA ASN A 175 40.20 6.93 -37.84
C ASN A 175 39.46 6.64 -39.16
N GLY A 176 38.14 6.48 -39.09
CA GLY A 176 37.27 6.28 -40.25
C GLY A 176 35.87 6.84 -40.01
N THR A 177 35.76 8.17 -40.00
CA THR A 177 34.50 8.93 -40.07
C THR A 177 33.88 8.75 -41.46
N ALA A 178 32.68 8.17 -41.54
CA ALA A 178 31.81 8.28 -42.71
C ALA A 178 30.34 8.01 -42.34
N ALA A 179 29.58 9.08 -42.09
CA ALA A 179 28.15 9.13 -42.33
C ALA A 179 27.70 10.59 -42.48
N ALA A 180 27.37 10.96 -43.70
CA ALA A 180 26.53 12.08 -44.09
C ALA A 180 25.65 11.59 -45.27
N PRO A 181 24.55 12.26 -45.67
CA PRO A 181 23.89 13.44 -45.10
C PRO A 181 22.38 13.21 -44.86
N VAL A 182 21.71 14.09 -44.10
CA VAL A 182 20.33 14.47 -44.47
C VAL A 182 20.02 15.88 -43.99
N THR A 183 19.63 16.68 -44.97
CA THR A 183 19.34 18.11 -44.91
C THR A 183 17.88 18.36 -44.54
N THR A 184 17.69 19.34 -43.67
CA THR A 184 16.58 20.28 -43.48
C THR A 184 15.26 20.08 -44.27
N THR A 185 14.13 20.17 -43.57
CA THR A 185 12.93 20.87 -44.06
C THR A 185 12.16 21.51 -42.89
N THR A 186 12.04 22.83 -42.97
CA THR A 186 11.18 23.72 -42.18
C THR A 186 9.83 23.87 -42.87
N ILE A 187 8.71 23.63 -42.18
CA ILE A 187 7.41 24.26 -42.50
C ILE A 187 6.65 24.47 -41.19
N GLY A 188 6.18 25.70 -40.97
CA GLY A 188 5.39 26.08 -39.80
C GLY A 188 3.94 25.64 -39.88
N ALA A 189 3.34 25.49 -38.70
CA ALA A 189 1.91 25.62 -38.50
C ALA A 189 1.69 26.18 -37.08
N THR A 190 1.39 27.47 -37.02
CA THR A 190 0.74 28.13 -35.89
C THR A 190 -0.69 27.62 -35.80
N THR A 191 -1.04 26.98 -34.69
CA THR A 191 -2.44 26.79 -34.29
C THR A 191 -2.61 27.23 -32.85
N THR A 192 -3.01 28.49 -32.70
CA THR A 192 -3.76 28.99 -31.55
C THR A 192 -5.07 28.21 -31.48
N THR A 193 -5.28 27.42 -30.41
CA THR A 193 -6.60 26.90 -30.07
C THR A 193 -7.02 27.50 -28.74
N ALA A 194 -8.17 28.16 -28.80
CA ALA A 194 -8.74 29.01 -27.78
C ALA A 194 -9.18 28.24 -26.51
N ALA A 195 -9.06 28.94 -25.39
CA ALA A 195 -9.70 28.60 -24.13
C ALA A 195 -11.23 28.47 -24.31
N PRO A 196 -11.87 27.42 -23.77
CA PRO A 196 -13.31 27.43 -23.57
C PRO A 196 -13.63 28.32 -22.35
N ALA A 197 -14.42 29.37 -22.60
CA ALA A 197 -15.05 30.18 -21.57
C ALA A 197 -16.00 29.32 -20.70
N PRO A 198 -16.19 29.67 -19.41
CA PRO A 198 -17.09 28.95 -18.53
C PRO A 198 -18.54 29.07 -19.01
N THR A 199 -19.16 27.94 -19.29
CA THR A 199 -20.61 27.87 -19.51
C THR A 199 -21.28 28.01 -18.15
N SER A 200 -21.91 29.17 -17.94
CA SER A 200 -22.81 29.46 -16.84
C SER A 200 -24.02 28.51 -16.90
N VAL A 201 -24.12 27.60 -15.94
CA VAL A 201 -25.36 26.88 -15.65
C VAL A 201 -26.34 27.84 -14.95
N PRO A 202 -27.60 27.94 -15.40
CA PRO A 202 -28.60 28.76 -14.73
C PRO A 202 -28.97 28.17 -13.37
N VAL A 203 -28.91 29.02 -12.35
CA VAL A 203 -29.53 28.83 -11.03
C VAL A 203 -31.03 28.53 -11.24
N VAL A 204 -31.45 27.31 -10.95
CA VAL A 204 -32.88 27.01 -10.77
C VAL A 204 -33.25 27.42 -9.36
N THR A 205 -33.67 28.68 -9.25
CA THR A 205 -34.43 29.22 -8.12
C THR A 205 -35.75 28.45 -8.05
N THR A 206 -35.86 27.48 -7.15
CA THR A 206 -37.17 26.94 -6.76
C THR A 206 -37.68 27.76 -5.57
N THR A 207 -38.39 28.83 -5.89
CA THR A 207 -39.34 29.49 -4.98
C THR A 207 -40.46 28.51 -4.64
N VAL A 208 -40.53 28.06 -3.38
CA VAL A 208 -41.75 27.43 -2.83
C VAL A 208 -42.41 28.45 -1.89
N PRO A 209 -43.75 28.61 -1.93
CA PRO A 209 -44.42 29.79 -1.41
C PRO A 209 -44.53 29.79 0.11
N THR A 210 -44.43 30.99 0.66
CA THR A 210 -44.99 31.38 1.95
C THR A 210 -46.45 30.96 2.08
N THR A 211 -46.73 30.11 3.07
CA THR A 211 -48.07 30.05 3.68
C THR A 211 -47.92 30.40 5.15
N LYS A 212 -48.34 31.61 5.50
CA LYS A 212 -48.46 32.07 6.89
C LYS A 212 -49.68 31.43 7.55
N LYS A 213 -49.55 31.24 8.87
CA LYS A 213 -50.57 31.35 9.94
C LYS A 213 -51.31 30.04 10.34
N PRO A 214 -51.87 29.96 11.56
CA PRO A 214 -51.19 29.78 12.85
C PRO A 214 -51.77 28.55 13.62
N SER A 215 -51.08 28.04 14.64
CA SER A 215 -51.82 27.48 15.80
C SER A 215 -50.98 27.46 17.06
N SER A 216 -51.53 28.11 18.08
CA SER A 216 -51.09 28.09 19.47
C SER A 216 -51.88 27.02 20.20
N THR A 217 -51.22 26.14 20.97
CA THR A 217 -51.86 25.47 22.11
C THR A 217 -50.82 25.11 23.19
N LYS A 218 -50.61 26.06 24.10
CA LYS A 218 -50.60 25.97 25.57
C LYS A 218 -50.50 24.57 26.25
N GLN A 219 -49.51 24.45 27.16
CA GLN A 219 -49.46 23.72 28.45
C GLN A 219 -49.34 22.17 28.40
N THR A 220 -48.66 21.44 29.31
CA THR A 220 -48.04 21.70 30.64
C THR A 220 -47.14 20.49 31.00
N PRO A 221 -46.17 20.64 31.94
CA PRO A 221 -45.19 19.64 32.38
C PRO A 221 -45.78 18.38 33.03
N THR A 222 -45.05 17.27 32.96
CA THR A 222 -45.10 16.20 33.96
C THR A 222 -43.77 15.44 34.02
N THR A 223 -43.14 15.55 35.18
CA THR A 223 -42.06 14.71 35.70
C THR A 223 -42.57 13.28 35.86
N THR A 224 -41.85 12.28 35.36
CA THR A 224 -41.88 10.90 35.87
C THR A 224 -40.57 10.22 35.49
N SER A 225 -39.87 9.77 36.52
CA SER A 225 -38.60 9.06 36.51
C SER A 225 -38.78 7.57 36.18
N GLU A 226 -38.09 7.06 35.16
CA GLU A 226 -37.70 5.65 35.04
C GLU A 226 -36.45 5.54 34.13
N PRO A 227 -35.44 4.67 34.42
CA PRO A 227 -34.15 4.69 33.74
C PRO A 227 -34.26 4.18 32.30
N LYS A 228 -33.99 5.05 31.33
CA LYS A 228 -33.97 4.71 29.91
C LYS A 228 -32.67 3.94 29.57
N PRO A 229 -32.73 2.83 28.80
CA PRO A 229 -31.56 2.17 28.22
C PRO A 229 -30.67 3.17 27.46
N PRO A 230 -29.33 2.97 27.36
CA PRO A 230 -28.42 3.89 26.69
C PRO A 230 -28.97 4.31 25.33
N ALA A 231 -29.21 5.62 25.18
CA ALA A 231 -29.68 6.17 23.92
C ALA A 231 -28.58 5.96 22.88
N GLU A 232 -28.90 5.21 21.82
CA GLU A 232 -28.14 5.30 20.56
C GLU A 232 -28.02 6.77 20.17
N PRO A 233 -26.84 7.23 19.70
CA PRO A 233 -26.66 8.60 19.23
C PRO A 233 -27.74 8.91 18.20
N GLN A 234 -28.64 9.82 18.53
CA GLN A 234 -29.54 10.37 17.53
C GLN A 234 -28.66 11.23 16.62
N ASP A 235 -28.42 10.73 15.41
CA ASP A 235 -27.95 11.50 14.28
C ASP A 235 -28.87 12.71 14.06
N ALA A 236 -28.64 13.79 14.81
CA ALA A 236 -29.02 15.12 14.41
C ALA A 236 -28.13 15.41 13.21
N ALA A 237 -28.66 15.24 12.00
CA ALA A 237 -27.97 15.18 10.71
C ALA A 237 -27.04 16.38 10.40
N GLY A 238 -25.91 16.48 11.10
CA GLY A 238 -24.95 17.58 11.01
C GLY A 238 -24.41 18.13 12.35
N CYS A 239 -24.80 17.58 13.49
CA CYS A 239 -24.30 17.96 14.82
C CYS A 239 -23.30 16.92 15.35
N ASP A 240 -22.20 17.39 15.93
CA ASP A 240 -21.22 16.53 16.59
C ASP A 240 -21.76 16.01 17.94
N PRO A 241 -21.71 14.69 18.19
CA PRO A 241 -22.28 14.08 19.39
C PRO A 241 -21.48 14.38 20.67
N ASN A 242 -20.25 14.89 20.59
CA ASN A 242 -19.43 15.20 21.76
C ASN A 242 -19.84 16.52 22.43
N TYR A 243 -20.81 17.26 21.89
CA TYR A 243 -21.15 18.61 22.35
C TYR A 243 -22.65 18.85 22.48
N THR A 244 -23.03 19.73 23.40
CA THR A 244 -24.40 20.28 23.50
C THR A 244 -24.37 21.77 23.85
N PRO A 245 -25.11 22.65 23.15
CA PRO A 245 -26.01 22.39 22.03
C PRO A 245 -25.27 21.97 20.74
N CYS A 246 -26.03 21.73 19.66
CA CYS A 246 -25.50 21.28 18.36
C CYS A 246 -24.26 22.07 17.91
N VAL A 247 -23.13 21.39 17.80
CA VAL A 247 -21.91 21.89 17.16
C VAL A 247 -21.85 21.33 15.75
N PRO A 248 -21.71 22.14 14.69
CA PRO A 248 -21.62 21.64 13.32
C PRO A 248 -20.42 20.70 13.12
N ILE A 249 -20.61 19.61 12.37
CA ILE A 249 -19.49 18.73 12.01
C ILE A 249 -18.65 19.41 10.91
N ALA A 250 -17.49 19.94 11.29
CA ALA A 250 -16.53 20.57 10.39
C ALA A 250 -15.10 20.07 10.65
N SER A 251 -14.14 20.47 9.82
CA SER A 251 -12.71 20.16 10.07
C SER A 251 -12.13 20.90 11.27
N ASP A 252 -12.72 22.04 11.63
CA ASP A 252 -12.35 22.88 12.76
C ASP A 252 -13.57 23.76 13.09
N VAL A 253 -13.84 23.95 14.37
CA VAL A 253 -14.96 24.77 14.85
C VAL A 253 -14.41 25.67 15.93
N ASP A 254 -14.63 26.97 15.78
CA ASP A 254 -14.13 27.97 16.71
C ASP A 254 -15.24 28.66 17.49
N CYS A 255 -14.90 29.22 18.65
CA CYS A 255 -15.81 30.09 19.39
C CYS A 255 -16.03 31.42 18.65
N ALA A 256 -17.29 31.80 18.46
CA ALA A 256 -17.68 33.07 17.87
C ALA A 256 -17.14 34.24 18.70
N GLY A 257 -16.47 35.19 18.04
CA GLY A 257 -15.80 36.33 18.71
C GLY A 257 -14.35 36.06 19.13
N GLY A 258 -13.86 34.83 18.94
CA GLY A 258 -12.47 34.44 19.16
C GLY A 258 -11.49 34.89 18.06
N LYS A 259 -10.24 34.41 18.15
CA LYS A 259 -9.17 34.61 17.14
C LYS A 259 -9.09 33.47 16.11
N GLY A 260 -9.99 32.50 16.22
CA GLY A 260 -10.05 31.33 15.36
C GLY A 260 -10.26 31.68 13.89
N ASN A 261 -9.76 30.82 12.99
CA ASN A 261 -9.86 30.97 11.53
C ASN A 261 -10.53 29.76 10.88
N GLY A 262 -11.23 28.96 11.68
CA GLY A 262 -11.92 27.76 11.27
C GLY A 262 -13.06 28.04 10.29
N PRO A 263 -13.45 27.04 9.50
CA PRO A 263 -14.55 27.16 8.54
C PRO A 263 -15.93 27.27 9.20
N ALA A 264 -16.05 27.02 10.51
CA ALA A 264 -17.29 27.10 11.26
C ALA A 264 -17.07 27.78 12.62
N TYR A 265 -18.10 28.49 13.11
CA TYR A 265 -18.09 29.14 14.41
C TYR A 265 -19.35 28.82 15.21
N VAL A 266 -19.21 28.70 16.52
CA VAL A 266 -20.31 28.43 17.46
C VAL A 266 -20.33 29.47 18.58
N SER A 267 -21.53 29.85 19.02
CA SER A 267 -21.70 30.76 20.16
C SER A 267 -22.05 29.96 21.41
N GLY A 268 -21.23 30.10 22.47
CA GLY A 268 -21.38 29.35 23.72
C GLY A 268 -22.39 29.91 24.73
N PRO A 269 -22.57 29.24 25.88
CA PRO A 269 -21.74 28.13 26.37
C PRO A 269 -22.05 26.80 25.67
N ILE A 270 -21.00 26.06 25.30
CA ILE A 270 -21.09 24.70 24.74
C ILE A 270 -20.59 23.72 25.79
N THR A 271 -21.42 22.77 26.20
CA THR A 271 -20.99 21.69 27.10
C THR A 271 -20.34 20.56 26.30
N VAL A 272 -19.16 20.13 26.73
CA VAL A 272 -18.47 18.96 26.21
C VAL A 272 -19.01 17.73 26.93
N ILE A 273 -19.72 16.86 26.21
CA ILE A 273 -20.29 15.60 26.72
C ILE A 273 -19.28 14.45 26.57
N GLY A 274 -18.44 14.50 25.53
CA GLY A 274 -17.48 13.46 25.19
C GLY A 274 -16.04 13.98 25.15
N GLU A 275 -15.36 13.79 24.03
CA GLU A 275 -14.02 14.33 23.81
C GLU A 275 -14.07 15.72 23.17
N ASP A 276 -13.24 16.65 23.66
CA ASP A 276 -13.11 17.97 23.07
C ASP A 276 -12.21 17.96 21.81
N ILE A 277 -12.74 17.40 20.72
CA ILE A 277 -12.03 17.26 19.44
C ILE A 277 -11.74 18.60 18.75
N TYR A 278 -12.54 19.63 19.01
CA TYR A 278 -12.42 20.99 18.46
C TYR A 278 -11.70 21.96 19.39
N LYS A 279 -11.25 21.51 20.57
CA LYS A 279 -10.52 22.34 21.55
C LYS A 279 -11.29 23.62 21.93
N LEU A 280 -12.61 23.48 22.10
CA LEU A 280 -13.48 24.59 22.51
C LEU A 280 -13.33 24.91 24.00
N ASP A 281 -12.90 23.93 24.80
CA ASP A 281 -12.69 23.99 26.24
C ASP A 281 -11.19 23.95 26.55
N ASN A 282 -10.56 25.13 26.55
CA ASN A 282 -9.12 25.26 26.77
C ASN A 282 -8.69 24.95 28.22
N ASN A 283 -9.60 25.12 29.17
CA ASN A 283 -9.43 24.91 30.61
C ASN A 283 -9.78 23.49 31.06
N ASN A 284 -10.41 22.69 30.20
CA ASN A 284 -10.85 21.31 30.45
C ASN A 284 -11.84 21.23 31.63
N ASP A 285 -12.74 22.21 31.76
CA ASP A 285 -13.76 22.23 32.82
C ASP A 285 -15.14 21.68 32.38
N GLY A 286 -15.23 21.25 31.12
CA GLY A 286 -16.41 20.70 30.47
C GLY A 286 -17.27 21.76 29.76
N ILE A 287 -16.87 23.04 29.77
CA ILE A 287 -17.61 24.14 29.14
C ILE A 287 -16.69 24.88 28.15
N GLY A 288 -17.00 24.76 26.87
CA GLY A 288 -16.36 25.52 25.80
C GLY A 288 -17.07 26.82 25.46
N CYS A 289 -16.31 27.75 24.87
CA CYS A 289 -16.79 29.04 24.38
C CYS A 289 -17.49 29.92 25.44
N GLU A 290 -16.87 30.03 26.61
CA GLU A 290 -17.23 30.98 27.66
C GLU A 290 -16.85 32.44 27.36
#